data_AF-A0A7J4KI71-F1
#
_entry.id   AF-A0A7J4KI71-F1
#
_cell.length_a   1.000
_cell.length_b   1.000
_cell.length_c   1.000
_cell.angle_alpha   90.00
_cell.angle_beta   90.00
_cell.angle_gamma   90.00
#
_symmetry.space_group_name_H-M   'P 1'
#
loop_
_entity.id
_entity.type
_entity.pdbx_description
1 polymer ?
#
loop_
_entity_poly.entity_id
_entity_poly.type
_entity_poly.pdbx_seq_one_letter_code
_entity_poly.pdbx_strand_id
1 'polypeptide(L)'
;MKKHITILGVCVLFITLSFSGCELLEEEENYITVHVGVLCSVVIVDSQGNWDPTKDRSNIPVRIEMIKAGGERFTFNKAVTSSQSGGVDYVEGSFKLYKEQRIEVSAEAVGEYGGFYQKEAGFAMLTWAEVDAAADFGGSYSWTPQVIIYMTYTNTTR
;
A
#
# COMPACT_ATOMS: atom_id res chain seq x y z
N MET A 1 39.84 -56.51 18.77
CA MET A 1 39.90 -55.04 18.99
C MET A 1 39.83 -54.21 17.70
N LYS A 2 40.62 -54.48 16.65
CA LYS A 2 40.61 -53.67 15.40
C LYS A 2 39.24 -53.53 14.71
N LYS A 3 38.39 -54.57 14.70
CA LYS A 3 37.06 -54.55 14.07
C LYS A 3 36.06 -53.59 14.74
N HIS A 4 36.16 -53.35 16.05
CA HIS A 4 35.23 -52.45 16.76
C HIS A 4 35.55 -50.97 16.53
N ILE A 5 36.83 -50.65 16.33
CA ILE A 5 37.29 -49.28 16.04
C ILE A 5 36.79 -48.82 14.67
N THR A 6 36.79 -49.73 13.68
CA THR A 6 36.31 -49.42 12.32
C THR A 6 34.80 -49.14 12.30
N ILE A 7 34.01 -49.90 13.06
CA ILE A 7 32.55 -49.71 13.16
C ILE A 7 32.24 -48.36 13.83
N LEU A 8 32.97 -48.02 14.90
CA LEU A 8 32.80 -46.74 15.59
C LEU A 8 33.10 -45.55 14.65
N GLY A 9 34.17 -45.66 13.86
CA GLY A 9 34.54 -44.62 12.88
C GLY A 9 33.48 -44.40 11.80
N VAL A 10 32.88 -45.48 11.28
CA VAL A 10 31.78 -45.39 10.29
C VAL A 10 30.53 -44.78 10.90
N CYS A 11 30.16 -45.16 12.14
CA CYS A 11 29.00 -44.57 12.82
C CYS A 11 29.17 -43.06 13.06
N VAL A 12 30.35 -42.62 13.50
CA VAL A 12 30.63 -41.19 13.71
C VAL A 12 30.56 -40.42 12.38
N LEU A 13 31.09 -40.99 11.29
CA LEU A 13 31.05 -40.37 9.97
C LEU A 13 29.62 -40.16 9.47
N PHE A 14 28.75 -41.17 9.64
CA PHE A 14 27.33 -41.10 9.28
C PHE A 14 26.56 -40.10 10.13
N ILE A 15 26.85 -40.00 11.43
CA ILE A 15 26.23 -39.00 12.31
C ILE A 15 26.65 -37.60 11.86
N THR A 16 27.94 -37.35 11.59
CA THR A 16 28.40 -36.04 11.09
C THR A 16 27.83 -35.69 9.71
N LEU A 17 27.63 -36.65 8.81
CA LEU A 17 26.95 -36.43 7.53
C LEU A 17 25.45 -36.14 7.70
N SER A 18 24.81 -36.77 8.69
CA SER A 18 23.40 -36.54 9.02
C SER A 18 23.17 -35.17 9.68
N PHE A 19 24.15 -34.65 10.43
CA PHE A 19 24.09 -33.32 11.04
C PHE A 19 24.63 -32.20 10.12
N SER A 20 25.57 -32.48 9.22
CA SER A 20 26.10 -31.50 8.25
C SER A 20 25.15 -31.19 7.10
N GLY A 21 24.10 -31.97 6.91
CA GLY A 21 23.03 -31.73 5.92
C GLY A 21 21.83 -30.96 6.46
N CYS A 22 21.84 -30.58 7.74
CA CYS A 22 20.81 -29.77 8.36
C CYS A 22 21.28 -28.31 8.44
N GLU A 23 21.68 -27.74 7.30
CA GLU A 23 21.50 -26.30 7.15
C GLU A 23 20.00 -26.07 7.25
N LEU A 24 19.56 -25.49 8.37
CA LEU A 24 18.32 -24.74 8.40
C LEU A 24 18.51 -23.66 7.33
N LEU A 25 18.11 -23.98 6.10
CA LEU A 25 17.72 -22.96 5.13
C LEU A 25 16.63 -22.19 5.85
N GLU A 26 17.01 -21.09 6.50
CA GLU A 26 16.04 -20.08 6.90
C GLU A 26 15.24 -19.82 5.64
N GLU A 27 13.95 -20.16 5.66
CA GLU A 27 13.03 -19.75 4.61
C GLU A 27 13.13 -18.23 4.58
N GLU A 28 13.91 -17.69 3.64
CA GLU A 28 13.86 -16.27 3.32
C GLU A 28 12.39 -15.96 3.10
N GLU A 29 11.85 -15.05 3.92
CA GLU A 29 10.46 -14.66 3.78
C GLU A 29 10.26 -14.15 2.35
N ASN A 30 9.47 -14.89 1.55
CA ASN A 30 9.23 -14.60 0.14
C ASN A 30 8.32 -13.37 -0.07
N TYR A 31 8.27 -12.47 0.92
CA TYR A 31 7.45 -11.27 0.92
C TYR A 31 8.16 -10.13 1.65
N ILE A 32 7.76 -8.90 1.32
CA ILE A 32 8.14 -7.70 2.06
C ILE A 32 6.90 -7.15 2.74
N THR A 33 6.98 -6.80 4.02
CA THR A 33 5.88 -6.11 4.70
C THR A 33 5.84 -4.66 4.25
N VAL A 34 4.83 -4.28 3.47
CA VAL A 34 4.63 -2.90 3.04
C VAL A 34 3.69 -2.20 4.02
N HIS A 35 4.17 -1.15 4.66
CA HIS A 35 3.36 -0.22 5.42
C HIS A 35 2.87 0.89 4.48
N VAL A 36 1.56 0.99 4.30
CA VAL A 36 0.92 1.94 3.39
C VAL A 36 0.29 3.05 4.20
N GLY A 37 0.68 4.29 3.91
CA GLY A 37 0.10 5.50 4.48
C GLY A 37 -0.49 6.39 3.40
N VAL A 38 -1.76 6.74 3.44
CA VAL A 38 -2.37 7.51 2.34
C VAL A 38 -2.61 8.95 2.75
N LEU A 39 -2.04 9.87 1.98
CA LEU A 39 -2.35 11.30 2.03
C LEU A 39 -3.38 11.59 0.94
N CYS A 40 -4.62 11.90 1.34
CA CYS A 40 -5.70 12.18 0.39
C CYS A 40 -6.14 13.64 0.47
N SER A 41 -6.31 14.28 -0.69
CA SER A 41 -6.82 15.65 -0.79
C SER A 41 -7.92 15.75 -1.85
N VAL A 42 -8.89 16.64 -1.60
CA VAL A 42 -9.92 17.02 -2.56
C VAL A 42 -9.60 18.41 -3.12
N VAL A 43 -9.64 18.53 -4.43
CA VAL A 43 -9.48 19.80 -5.16
C VAL A 43 -10.76 20.06 -5.94
N ILE A 44 -11.29 21.28 -5.78
CA ILE A 44 -12.43 21.74 -6.59
C ILE A 44 -11.88 22.55 -7.76
N VAL A 45 -12.33 22.20 -8.96
CA VAL A 45 -12.00 22.90 -10.21
C VAL A 45 -13.24 23.44 -10.90
N ASP A 46 -13.10 24.57 -11.58
CA ASP A 46 -14.15 25.11 -12.43
C ASP A 46 -14.40 24.23 -13.67
N SER A 47 -15.37 24.62 -14.51
CA SER A 47 -15.70 23.91 -15.76
C SER A 47 -14.55 23.87 -16.78
N GLN A 48 -13.54 24.73 -16.64
CA GLN A 48 -12.33 24.76 -17.46
C GLN A 48 -11.19 23.94 -16.85
N GLY A 49 -11.35 23.44 -15.63
CA GLY A 49 -10.33 22.69 -14.90
C GLY A 49 -9.38 23.54 -14.06
N ASN A 50 -9.64 24.84 -13.90
CA ASN A 50 -8.83 25.70 -13.03
C ASN A 50 -9.19 25.47 -11.57
N TRP A 51 -8.17 25.41 -10.71
CA TRP A 51 -8.38 25.30 -9.27
C TRP A 51 -9.13 26.51 -8.72
N ASP A 52 -10.19 26.23 -7.96
CA ASP A 52 -10.99 27.24 -7.27
C ASP A 52 -10.84 27.12 -5.74
N PRO A 53 -9.95 27.93 -5.12
CA PRO A 53 -9.71 27.89 -3.68
C PRO A 53 -10.86 28.46 -2.84
N THR A 54 -11.83 29.13 -3.48
CA THR A 54 -12.93 29.82 -2.77
C THR A 54 -14.05 28.87 -2.36
N LYS A 55 -14.07 27.66 -2.92
CA LYS A 55 -15.10 26.66 -2.65
C LYS A 55 -14.78 25.89 -1.37
N ASP A 56 -15.80 25.81 -0.51
CA ASP A 56 -15.71 25.01 0.70
C ASP A 56 -15.71 23.52 0.33
N ARG A 57 -14.69 22.81 0.85
CA ARG A 57 -14.50 21.37 0.68
C ARG A 57 -14.85 20.57 1.93
N SER A 58 -15.18 21.24 3.03
CA SER A 58 -15.42 20.58 4.30
C SER A 58 -16.56 19.56 4.19
N ASN A 59 -16.41 18.45 4.91
CA ASN A 59 -17.40 17.39 5.02
C ASN A 59 -17.73 16.63 3.72
N ILE A 60 -16.97 16.84 2.63
CA ILE A 60 -17.07 15.98 1.44
C ILE A 60 -16.72 14.54 1.86
N PRO A 61 -17.63 13.56 1.70
CA PRO A 61 -17.36 12.19 2.05
C PRO A 61 -16.44 11.56 1.00
N VAL A 62 -15.41 10.86 1.47
CA VAL A 62 -14.40 10.21 0.64
C VAL A 62 -14.26 8.75 1.03
N ARG A 63 -14.27 7.86 0.04
CA ARG A 63 -13.90 6.46 0.21
C ARG A 63 -12.46 6.26 -0.29
N ILE A 64 -11.60 5.74 0.57
CA ILE A 64 -10.21 5.36 0.25
C ILE A 64 -10.12 3.84 0.32
N GLU A 65 -9.63 3.22 -0.74
CA GLU A 65 -9.41 1.77 -0.80
C GLU A 65 -7.93 1.48 -1.06
N MET A 66 -7.35 0.61 -0.24
CA MET A 66 -6.04 -0.01 -0.47
C MET A 66 -6.28 -1.47 -0.85
N ILE A 67 -5.79 -1.90 -2.00
CA ILE A 67 -6.08 -3.22 -2.57
C ILE A 67 -4.76 -3.86 -2.99
N LYS A 68 -4.43 -5.01 -2.40
CA LYS A 68 -3.30 -5.83 -2.86
C LYS A 68 -3.77 -6.83 -3.91
N ALA A 69 -2.92 -7.10 -4.89
CA ALA A 69 -3.13 -8.18 -5.85
C ALA A 69 -3.44 -9.50 -5.13
N GLY A 70 -4.53 -10.17 -5.51
CA GLY A 70 -5.07 -11.32 -4.79
C GLY A 70 -6.30 -11.02 -3.92
N GLY A 71 -6.67 -9.75 -3.76
CA GLY A 71 -7.99 -9.34 -3.25
C GLY A 71 -8.03 -8.88 -1.79
N GLU A 72 -6.91 -8.94 -1.07
CA GLU A 72 -6.77 -8.36 0.27
C GLU A 72 -7.00 -6.84 0.20
N ARG A 73 -7.83 -6.30 1.09
CA ARG A 73 -8.36 -4.93 0.99
C ARG A 73 -8.54 -4.27 2.34
N PHE A 74 -8.19 -2.99 2.40
CA PHE A 74 -8.69 -2.06 3.42
C PHE A 74 -9.54 -0.98 2.78
N THR A 75 -10.70 -0.69 3.37
CA THR A 75 -11.62 0.36 2.91
C THR A 75 -11.86 1.32 4.06
N PHE A 76 -11.66 2.61 3.80
CA PHE A 76 -11.83 3.68 4.77
C PHE A 76 -12.86 4.67 4.23
N ASN A 77 -13.83 5.04 5.06
CA ASN A 77 -14.75 6.12 4.77
C ASN A 77 -14.39 7.29 5.69
N LYS A 78 -14.02 8.41 5.09
CA LYS A 78 -13.59 9.63 5.78
C LYS A 78 -14.35 10.82 5.22
N ALA A 79 -14.18 11.97 5.85
CA ALA A 79 -14.63 13.24 5.32
C ALA A 79 -13.46 14.22 5.27
N VAL A 80 -13.51 15.17 4.35
CA VAL A 80 -12.55 16.27 4.30
C VAL A 80 -12.66 17.09 5.59
N THR A 81 -11.55 17.23 6.31
CA THR A 81 -11.51 17.86 7.63
C THR A 81 -11.18 19.34 7.58
N SER A 82 -10.58 19.82 6.49
CA SER A 82 -10.21 21.22 6.31
C SER A 82 -10.81 21.80 5.03
N SER A 83 -11.61 22.86 5.19
CA SER A 83 -12.20 23.61 4.07
C SER A 83 -11.13 24.24 3.15
N GLN A 84 -9.97 24.62 3.70
CA GLN A 84 -8.92 25.35 2.98
C GLN A 84 -7.82 24.47 2.38
N SER A 85 -7.49 23.33 2.98
CA SER A 85 -6.50 22.41 2.36
C SER A 85 -7.18 21.33 1.52
N GLY A 86 -8.47 21.04 1.76
CA GLY A 86 -9.14 19.90 1.16
C GLY A 86 -8.61 18.56 1.66
N GLY A 87 -7.81 18.56 2.73
CA GLY A 87 -7.19 17.36 3.28
C GLY A 87 -8.20 16.45 3.95
N VAL A 88 -8.00 15.14 3.75
CA VAL A 88 -8.67 14.07 4.47
C VAL A 88 -7.72 13.53 5.53
N ASP A 89 -8.26 13.07 6.67
CA ASP A 89 -7.46 12.44 7.70
C ASP A 89 -6.66 11.25 7.15
N TYR A 90 -5.41 11.17 7.60
CA TYR A 90 -4.48 10.11 7.26
C TYR A 90 -5.07 8.72 7.59
N VAL A 91 -4.86 7.77 6.67
CA VAL A 91 -5.24 6.36 6.85
C VAL A 91 -4.05 5.46 6.57
N GLU A 92 -3.98 4.35 7.30
CA GLU A 92 -2.85 3.42 7.23
C GLU A 92 -3.31 1.97 7.19
N GLY A 93 -2.49 1.13 6.58
CA GLY A 93 -2.64 -0.31 6.52
C GLY A 93 -1.31 -0.98 6.23
N SER A 94 -1.26 -2.30 6.36
CA SER A 94 -0.06 -3.06 6.00
C SER A 94 -0.42 -4.31 5.21
N PHE A 95 0.44 -4.65 4.25
CA PHE A 95 0.28 -5.82 3.40
C PHE A 95 1.59 -6.59 3.33
N LYS A 96 1.52 -7.91 3.30
CA LYS A 96 2.64 -8.76 2.88
C LYS A 96 2.70 -8.79 1.35
N LEU A 97 3.61 -8.06 0.73
CA LEU A 97 3.73 -8.03 -0.74
C LEU A 97 4.65 -9.15 -1.21
N TYR A 98 4.15 -10.04 -2.07
CA TYR A 98 4.96 -11.09 -2.69
C TYR A 98 5.52 -10.64 -4.04
N LYS A 99 6.52 -11.36 -4.56
CA LYS A 99 7.10 -11.11 -5.89
C LYS A 99 6.02 -10.96 -6.96
N GLU A 100 6.22 -9.99 -7.85
CA GLU A 100 5.33 -9.65 -8.98
C GLU A 100 3.93 -9.13 -8.59
N GLN A 101 3.61 -9.02 -7.30
CA GLN A 101 2.37 -8.41 -6.85
C GLN A 101 2.46 -6.88 -6.84
N ARG A 102 1.29 -6.25 -6.68
CA ARG A 102 1.14 -4.80 -6.57
C ARG A 102 0.13 -4.44 -5.48
N ILE A 103 0.24 -3.21 -4.99
CA ILE A 103 -0.76 -2.58 -4.12
C ILE A 103 -1.29 -1.36 -4.85
N GLU A 104 -2.60 -1.24 -4.94
CA GLU A 104 -3.32 -0.13 -5.53
C GLU A 104 -3.97 0.67 -4.40
N VAL A 105 -3.86 1.99 -4.47
CA VAL A 105 -4.62 2.93 -3.65
C VAL A 105 -5.54 3.71 -4.57
N SER A 106 -6.82 3.73 -4.25
CA SER A 106 -7.80 4.56 -4.94
C SER A 106 -8.58 5.40 -3.93
N ALA A 107 -8.97 6.60 -4.33
CA ALA A 107 -9.79 7.48 -3.52
C ALA A 107 -10.86 8.14 -4.38
N GLU A 108 -12.11 8.12 -3.91
CA GLU A 108 -13.25 8.73 -4.58
C GLU A 108 -14.12 9.54 -3.63
N ALA A 109 -14.72 10.61 -4.12
CA ALA A 109 -15.80 11.31 -3.43
C ALA A 109 -17.09 10.48 -3.55
N VAL A 110 -17.79 10.30 -2.43
CA VAL A 110 -18.99 9.46 -2.37
C VAL A 110 -20.22 10.32 -2.68
N GLY A 111 -20.69 10.23 -3.92
CA GLY A 111 -21.89 10.93 -4.39
C GLY A 111 -21.68 12.40 -4.73
N GLU A 112 -22.79 13.11 -4.96
CA GLU A 112 -22.79 14.55 -5.18
C GLU A 112 -22.88 15.28 -3.84
N TYR A 113 -22.10 16.34 -3.67
CA TYR A 113 -22.07 17.12 -2.43
C TYR A 113 -22.10 18.62 -2.72
N GLY A 114 -23.11 19.34 -2.23
CA GLY A 114 -23.19 20.80 -2.38
C GLY A 114 -23.19 21.31 -3.84
N GLY A 115 -23.61 20.49 -4.81
CA GLY A 115 -23.54 20.81 -6.24
C GLY A 115 -22.19 20.51 -6.90
N PHE A 116 -21.26 19.91 -6.16
CA PHE A 116 -20.02 19.35 -6.69
C PHE A 116 -20.21 17.87 -7.06
N TYR A 117 -19.60 17.46 -8.16
CA TYR A 117 -19.53 16.06 -8.60
C TYR A 117 -18.09 15.68 -8.91
N GLN A 118 -17.79 14.38 -8.79
CA GLN A 118 -16.44 13.87 -9.08
C GLN A 118 -16.15 13.98 -10.58
N LYS A 119 -15.02 14.62 -10.89
CA LYS A 119 -14.43 14.68 -12.22
C LYS A 119 -13.39 13.56 -12.41
N GLU A 120 -12.54 13.36 -11.41
CA GLU A 120 -11.45 12.39 -11.45
C GLU A 120 -11.18 11.82 -10.05
N ALA A 121 -11.01 10.51 -9.97
CA ALA A 121 -10.64 9.80 -8.74
C ALA A 121 -9.12 9.85 -8.53
N GLY A 122 -8.69 9.84 -7.27
CA GLY A 122 -7.28 9.71 -6.93
C GLY A 122 -6.81 8.27 -7.09
N PHE A 123 -5.60 8.07 -7.62
CA PHE A 123 -5.01 6.75 -7.80
C PHE A 123 -3.49 6.77 -7.58
N ALA A 124 -2.98 5.72 -6.94
CA ALA A 124 -1.56 5.43 -6.86
C ALA A 124 -1.35 3.92 -6.86
N MET A 125 -0.19 3.47 -7.35
CA MET A 125 0.15 2.06 -7.41
C MET A 125 1.60 1.88 -6.97
N LEU A 126 1.83 0.85 -6.16
CA LEU A 126 3.15 0.36 -5.81
C LEU A 126 3.34 -1.00 -6.47
N THR A 127 4.42 -1.14 -7.23
CA THR A 127 4.80 -2.39 -7.88
C THR A 127 5.93 -3.08 -7.13
N TRP A 128 6.07 -4.40 -7.32
CA TRP A 128 7.21 -5.14 -6.80
C TRP A 128 8.56 -4.53 -7.22
N ALA A 129 8.71 -4.09 -8.48
CA ALA A 129 9.96 -3.56 -9.00
C ALA A 129 10.42 -2.28 -8.25
N GLU A 130 9.48 -1.45 -7.81
CA GLU A 130 9.79 -0.26 -7.01
C GLU A 130 10.24 -0.64 -5.60
N VAL A 131 9.62 -1.66 -5.01
CA VAL A 131 10.02 -2.17 -3.68
C VAL A 131 11.39 -2.85 -3.76
N ASP A 132 11.62 -3.68 -4.77
CA ASP A 132 12.88 -4.42 -4.99
C ASP A 132 14.08 -3.48 -5.22
N ALA A 133 13.85 -2.33 -5.86
CA ALA A 133 14.88 -1.32 -6.08
C ALA A 133 15.17 -0.45 -4.84
N ALA A 134 14.24 -0.37 -3.88
CA ALA A 134 14.29 0.60 -2.79
C ALA A 134 14.44 -0.02 -1.40
N ALA A 135 14.10 -1.30 -1.22
CA ALA A 135 14.20 -1.97 0.07
C ALA A 135 15.61 -2.52 0.29
N ASP A 136 16.27 -2.11 1.37
CA ASP A 136 17.29 -2.96 2.00
C ASP A 136 16.57 -4.24 2.42
N PHE A 137 16.94 -5.38 1.84
CA PHE A 137 16.35 -6.70 2.14
C PHE A 137 16.47 -6.99 3.64
N GLY A 138 15.43 -6.62 4.40
CA GLY A 138 15.40 -6.62 5.86
C GLY A 138 13.98 -6.57 6.46
N GLY A 139 12.95 -6.90 5.67
CA GLY A 139 11.62 -7.29 6.14
C GLY A 139 10.49 -6.26 6.03
N SER A 140 10.78 -4.98 5.75
CA SER A 140 9.71 -3.97 5.60
C SER A 140 10.03 -2.80 4.66
N TYR A 141 8.99 -2.21 4.08
CA TYR A 141 9.05 -1.03 3.21
C TYR A 141 7.88 -0.08 3.53
N SER A 142 8.14 1.22 3.61
CA SER A 142 7.10 2.23 3.85
C SER A 142 6.78 2.99 2.58
N TRP A 143 5.50 3.03 2.21
CA TRP A 143 5.02 3.71 1.02
C TRP A 143 3.90 4.68 1.39
N THR A 144 4.11 5.97 1.12
CA THR A 144 3.15 7.03 1.47
C THR A 144 2.68 7.82 0.25
N PRO A 145 1.79 7.25 -0.59
CA PRO A 145 1.32 7.96 -1.78
C PRO A 145 0.43 9.15 -1.40
N GLN A 146 0.56 10.22 -2.18
CA GLN A 146 -0.41 11.31 -2.21
C GLN A 146 -1.40 11.06 -3.36
N VAL A 147 -2.69 11.02 -3.04
CA VAL A 147 -3.79 10.89 -4.01
C VAL A 147 -4.68 12.13 -3.98
N ILE A 148 -5.07 12.61 -5.15
CA ILE A 148 -5.88 13.82 -5.30
C ILE A 148 -7.17 13.46 -6.02
N ILE A 149 -8.31 13.81 -5.40
CA ILE A 149 -9.63 13.73 -6.02
C ILE A 149 -9.96 15.09 -6.61
N TYR A 150 -10.33 15.12 -7.89
CA TYR A 150 -10.81 16.33 -8.52
C TYR A 150 -12.33 16.30 -8.59
N MET A 151 -12.95 17.33 -8.02
CA MET A 151 -14.38 17.59 -8.13
C MET A 151 -14.62 18.86 -8.93
N THR A 152 -15.78 18.96 -9.58
CA THR A 152 -16.15 20.15 -10.35
C THR A 152 -17.62 20.50 -10.12
N TYR A 153 -18.03 21.67 -10.61
CA TYR A 153 -19.38 22.19 -10.51
C TYR A 153 -19.80 22.85 -11.82
N THR A 154 -21.09 22.85 -12.10
CA THR A 154 -21.66 23.66 -13.18
C THR A 154 -21.81 25.10 -12.69
N ASN A 155 -21.11 26.04 -13.34
CA ASN A 155 -21.26 27.46 -13.08
C ASN A 155 -22.61 27.91 -13.65
N THR A 156 -23.68 27.84 -12.85
CA THR A 156 -24.92 28.55 -13.19
C THR A 156 -24.71 30.02 -12.86
N THR A 157 -24.14 30.77 -13.80
CA THR A 157 -24.25 32.22 -13.83
C THR A 157 -25.74 32.58 -13.90
N ARG A 158 -26.29 33.11 -12.82
CA ARG A 158 -27.54 33.86 -12.82
C ARG A 158 -27.23 35.34 -12.81
#